data_AF-A0A538GSV2-F1
#
_entry.id   AF-A0A538GSV2-F1
#
_cell.length_a   1.000
_cell.length_b   1.000
_cell.length_c   1.000
_cell.angle_alpha   90.00
_cell.angle_beta   90.00
_cell.angle_gamma   90.00
#
_symmetry.space_group_name_H-M   'P 1'
#
loop_
_entity.id
_entity.type
_entity.pdbx_description
1 polymer ?
#
loop_
_entity_poly.entity_id
_entity_poly.type
_entity_poly.pdbx_seq_one_letter_code
_entity_poly.pdbx_strand_id
1 'polypeptide(L)'
;MRKLVFLLALGAVVATAFVIAPAFASGGGSYTCDGILAPGTYQRVVVPQDGVCQSDGPVTIHAGLFVLQGATLVFGSEDQPVPTATITGGVHATNAALVEIHFSTINGGVDLQGGSGPFGAFGPTFNTVEDSTINGGYNESGYDGFWNGFFRNDVHGSVTFNNNVVVDPDGNEFQTNTIHGNFNCFGNDPQPQPGDSGGSPNHVTGRETGQCVGL
;
A
#
# COMPACT_ATOMS: atom_id res chain seq x y z
N MET A 1 63.28 9.08 -41.69
CA MET A 1 62.50 8.76 -42.91
C MET A 1 61.53 7.63 -42.58
N ARG A 2 60.30 7.70 -43.15
CA ARG A 2 59.08 6.86 -42.93
C ARG A 2 58.19 7.35 -41.77
N LYS A 3 57.30 8.34 -41.99
CA LYS A 3 55.95 8.34 -42.62
C LYS A 3 54.83 7.85 -41.68
N LEU A 4 53.93 8.80 -41.35
CA LEU A 4 52.59 8.66 -40.76
C LEU A 4 51.77 7.52 -41.38
N VAL A 5 50.90 6.88 -40.58
CA VAL A 5 49.48 6.70 -40.91
C VAL A 5 48.65 6.72 -39.60
N PHE A 6 47.82 7.76 -39.44
CA PHE A 6 46.67 7.78 -38.54
C PHE A 6 45.59 6.85 -39.11
N LEU A 7 45.05 5.94 -38.31
CA LEU A 7 43.82 5.21 -38.64
C LEU A 7 42.74 5.57 -37.63
N LEU A 8 41.85 6.46 -38.07
CA LEU A 8 40.53 6.71 -37.52
C LEU A 8 39.68 5.44 -37.73
N ALA A 9 39.33 4.74 -36.65
CA ALA A 9 38.28 3.73 -36.68
C ALA A 9 36.94 4.43 -36.45
N LEU A 10 36.20 4.60 -37.54
CA LEU A 10 34.85 5.17 -37.57
C LEU A 10 33.83 4.08 -37.21
N GLY A 11 33.05 4.31 -36.16
CA GLY A 11 31.61 4.05 -36.11
C GLY A 11 31.10 2.60 -36.12
N ALA A 12 30.78 2.10 -34.93
CA ALA A 12 29.66 1.18 -34.75
C ALA A 12 28.97 1.46 -33.40
N VAL A 13 28.22 2.57 -33.33
CA VAL A 13 27.22 2.74 -32.26
C VAL A 13 25.93 2.16 -32.80
N VAL A 14 25.70 0.89 -32.52
CA VAL A 14 24.35 0.32 -32.62
C VAL A 14 23.58 0.92 -31.46
N ALA A 15 22.85 1.99 -31.73
CA ALA A 15 21.85 2.50 -30.81
C ALA A 15 20.73 1.45 -30.73
N THR A 16 20.82 0.55 -29.75
CA THR A 16 19.67 -0.26 -29.34
C THR A 16 18.62 0.71 -28.81
N ALA A 17 17.67 1.06 -29.67
CA ALA A 17 16.44 1.70 -29.26
C ALA A 17 15.71 0.74 -28.33
N PHE A 18 15.82 0.96 -27.01
CA PHE A 18 14.87 0.42 -26.06
C PHE A 18 13.52 1.05 -26.39
N VAL A 19 12.71 0.35 -27.16
CA VAL A 19 11.31 0.67 -27.31
C VAL A 19 10.70 0.37 -25.95
N ILE A 20 10.47 1.40 -25.14
CA ILE A 20 9.59 1.31 -23.97
C ILE A 20 8.21 1.08 -24.57
N ALA A 21 7.85 -0.18 -24.82
CA ALA A 21 6.48 -0.51 -25.15
C ALA A 21 5.64 -0.17 -23.92
N PRO A 22 4.58 0.64 -24.03
CA PRO A 22 3.62 0.71 -22.95
C PRO A 22 3.14 -0.71 -22.68
N ALA A 23 3.27 -1.16 -21.43
CA ALA A 23 2.76 -2.45 -21.00
C ALA A 23 1.23 -2.38 -21.11
N PHE A 24 0.69 -2.79 -22.24
CA PHE A 24 -0.74 -3.06 -22.35
C PHE A 24 -1.00 -4.33 -21.54
N ALA A 25 -1.56 -4.18 -20.33
CA ALA A 25 -1.91 -5.33 -19.52
C ALA A 25 -2.89 -6.23 -20.29
N SER A 26 -2.65 -7.53 -20.20
CA SER A 26 -3.46 -8.56 -20.82
C SER A 26 -4.93 -8.40 -20.45
N GLY A 27 -5.81 -8.46 -21.44
CA GLY A 27 -7.26 -8.38 -21.24
C GLY A 27 -7.79 -9.37 -20.20
N GLY A 28 -8.73 -8.91 -19.37
CA GLY A 28 -9.63 -9.71 -18.53
C GLY A 28 -9.03 -10.57 -17.41
N GLY A 29 -7.71 -10.76 -17.37
CA GLY A 29 -7.03 -11.72 -16.50
C GLY A 29 -6.48 -11.13 -15.20
N SER A 30 -6.03 -12.02 -14.31
CA SER A 30 -5.27 -11.62 -13.11
C SER A 30 -3.79 -11.49 -13.47
N TYR A 31 -3.18 -10.38 -13.09
CA TYR A 31 -1.74 -10.16 -13.18
C TYR A 31 -1.09 -10.53 -11.85
N THR A 32 -0.06 -11.38 -11.87
CA THR A 32 0.74 -11.69 -10.69
C THR A 32 1.89 -10.69 -10.61
N CYS A 33 1.97 -9.95 -9.52
CA CYS A 33 3.04 -8.99 -9.26
C CYS A 33 4.05 -9.58 -8.29
N ASP A 34 5.27 -9.80 -8.76
CA ASP A 34 6.41 -10.23 -7.97
C ASP A 34 7.66 -9.45 -8.44
N GLY A 35 7.83 -8.25 -7.90
CA GLY A 35 8.79 -7.22 -8.29
C GLY A 35 8.11 -5.86 -8.49
N ILE A 36 8.57 -5.11 -9.47
CA ILE A 36 8.03 -3.78 -9.80
C ILE A 36 6.80 -3.91 -10.72
N LEU A 37 5.67 -3.38 -10.29
CA LEU A 37 4.48 -3.18 -11.11
C LEU A 37 4.62 -1.88 -11.90
N ALA A 38 4.83 -2.00 -13.21
CA ALA A 38 4.92 -0.85 -14.10
C ALA A 38 3.61 -0.04 -14.14
N PRO A 39 3.67 1.27 -14.40
CA PRO A 39 2.48 2.10 -14.63
C PRO A 39 1.60 1.51 -15.73
N GLY A 40 0.29 1.54 -15.54
CA GLY A 40 -0.65 0.92 -16.48
C GLY A 40 -2.02 0.62 -15.90
N THR A 41 -2.86 -0.03 -16.71
CA THR A 41 -4.21 -0.46 -16.33
C THR A 41 -4.25 -1.97 -16.25
N TYR A 42 -4.65 -2.53 -15.11
CA TYR A 42 -4.73 -3.95 -14.84
C TYR A 42 -6.18 -4.34 -14.50
N GLN A 43 -6.61 -5.51 -14.95
CA GLN A 43 -7.92 -6.00 -14.55
C GLN A 43 -7.90 -6.43 -13.07
N ARG A 44 -6.95 -7.26 -12.65
CA ARG A 44 -6.75 -7.64 -11.24
C ARG A 44 -5.26 -7.79 -10.98
N VAL A 45 -4.79 -7.39 -9.81
CA VAL A 45 -3.42 -7.63 -9.38
C VAL A 45 -3.42 -8.56 -8.18
N VAL A 46 -2.54 -9.55 -8.19
CA VAL A 46 -2.33 -10.50 -7.11
C VAL A 46 -0.84 -10.48 -6.76
N VAL A 47 -0.51 -10.18 -5.51
CA VAL A 47 0.83 -10.41 -4.96
C VAL A 47 0.84 -11.84 -4.44
N PRO A 48 1.67 -12.74 -5.00
CA PRO A 48 1.64 -14.15 -4.64
C PRO A 48 2.14 -14.36 -3.21
N GLN A 49 1.94 -15.56 -2.67
CA GLN A 49 2.45 -15.92 -1.34
C GLN A 49 3.95 -15.63 -1.25
N ASP A 50 4.35 -14.96 -0.16
CA ASP A 50 5.74 -14.54 0.11
C ASP A 50 6.36 -13.65 -0.97
N GLY A 51 5.55 -13.19 -1.93
CA GLY A 51 5.96 -12.34 -3.04
C GLY A 51 6.00 -10.87 -2.65
N VAL A 52 6.64 -10.06 -3.50
CA VAL A 52 6.79 -8.62 -3.26
C VAL A 52 6.21 -7.86 -4.42
N CYS A 53 5.40 -6.84 -4.18
CA CYS A 53 4.93 -5.96 -5.24
C CYS A 53 5.16 -4.51 -4.88
N GLN A 54 5.85 -3.78 -5.75
CA GLN A 54 6.11 -2.36 -5.55
C GLN A 54 5.65 -1.55 -6.75
N SER A 55 5.11 -0.35 -6.54
CA SER A 55 4.76 0.55 -7.64
C SER A 55 4.86 2.02 -7.22
N ASP A 56 5.52 2.81 -8.05
CA ASP A 56 5.50 4.28 -7.96
C ASP A 56 4.30 4.89 -8.70
N GLY A 57 3.48 4.05 -9.36
CA GLY A 57 2.31 4.50 -10.11
C GLY A 57 2.62 5.36 -11.36
N PRO A 58 1.57 5.86 -12.03
CA PRO A 58 0.17 5.60 -11.74
C PRO A 58 -0.28 4.21 -12.23
N VAL A 59 -0.98 3.46 -11.36
CA VAL A 59 -1.64 2.20 -11.73
C VAL A 59 -3.15 2.29 -11.57
N THR A 60 -3.89 1.72 -12.52
CA THR A 60 -5.35 1.55 -12.43
C THR A 60 -5.66 0.07 -12.30
N ILE A 61 -6.41 -0.34 -11.28
CA ILE A 61 -6.76 -1.75 -11.02
C ILE A 61 -8.29 -1.87 -10.92
N HIS A 62 -8.93 -2.59 -11.85
CA HIS A 62 -10.39 -2.60 -11.93
C HIS A 62 -11.09 -3.56 -10.94
N ALA A 63 -10.70 -4.83 -10.92
CA ALA A 63 -11.36 -5.91 -10.17
C ALA A 63 -10.66 -6.24 -8.84
N GLY A 64 -9.79 -5.34 -8.36
CA GLY A 64 -9.20 -5.39 -7.03
C GLY A 64 -7.72 -5.81 -6.99
N LEU A 65 -7.12 -5.52 -5.85
CA LEU A 65 -5.75 -5.86 -5.47
C LEU A 65 -5.78 -6.88 -4.34
N PHE A 66 -5.08 -8.01 -4.52
CA PHE A 66 -5.08 -9.11 -3.57
C PHE A 66 -3.64 -9.38 -3.09
N VAL A 67 -3.41 -9.28 -1.79
CA VAL A 67 -2.10 -9.51 -1.16
C VAL A 67 -2.19 -10.80 -0.35
N LEU A 68 -1.48 -11.83 -0.81
CA LEU A 68 -1.57 -13.15 -0.19
C LEU A 68 -0.65 -13.27 1.04
N GLN A 69 -0.71 -14.43 1.68
CA GLN A 69 0.04 -14.73 2.88
C GLN A 69 1.54 -14.45 2.72
N GLY A 70 2.14 -13.80 3.72
CA GLY A 70 3.56 -13.45 3.76
C GLY A 70 4.00 -12.43 2.72
N ALA A 71 3.09 -11.94 1.88
CA ALA A 71 3.42 -11.03 0.80
C ALA A 71 3.64 -9.60 1.29
N THR A 72 4.44 -8.85 0.55
CA THR A 72 4.74 -7.44 0.79
C THR A 72 4.20 -6.60 -0.36
N LEU A 73 3.40 -5.58 -0.05
CA LEU A 73 2.92 -4.60 -1.01
C LEU A 73 3.42 -3.21 -0.60
N VAL A 74 4.01 -2.47 -1.54
CA VAL A 74 4.41 -1.06 -1.35
C VAL A 74 3.97 -0.23 -2.56
N PHE A 75 2.90 0.53 -2.39
CA PHE A 75 2.39 1.44 -3.43
C PHE A 75 2.60 2.88 -2.98
N GLY A 76 3.49 3.60 -3.67
CA GLY A 76 3.78 5.01 -3.41
C GLY A 76 4.69 5.23 -2.20
N SER A 77 5.01 6.49 -1.92
CA SER A 77 5.90 6.88 -0.83
C SER A 77 5.69 8.34 -0.45
N GLU A 78 5.78 8.67 0.84
CA GLU A 78 5.79 10.06 1.34
C GLU A 78 6.91 10.91 0.74
N ASP A 79 8.04 10.30 0.36
CA ASP A 79 9.15 11.00 -0.30
C ASP A 79 8.79 11.43 -1.73
N GLN A 80 7.76 10.84 -2.33
CA GLN A 80 7.27 11.09 -3.68
C GLN A 80 5.74 11.23 -3.69
N PRO A 81 5.18 12.37 -3.21
CA PRO A 81 3.75 12.56 -2.99
C PRO A 81 2.99 12.80 -4.30
N VAL A 82 2.85 11.74 -5.10
CA VAL A 82 2.16 11.74 -6.40
C VAL A 82 1.06 10.68 -6.45
N PRO A 83 -0.03 10.89 -7.22
CA PRO A 83 -1.09 9.89 -7.34
C PRO A 83 -0.55 8.52 -7.78
N THR A 84 -0.68 7.54 -6.92
CA THR A 84 -0.04 6.22 -7.09
C THR A 84 -1.01 5.21 -7.70
N ALA A 85 -2.18 5.01 -7.12
CA ALA A 85 -3.11 3.99 -7.58
C ALA A 85 -4.57 4.46 -7.62
N THR A 86 -5.32 3.93 -8.59
CA THR A 86 -6.79 3.92 -8.59
C THR A 86 -7.28 2.48 -8.57
N ILE A 87 -7.85 2.03 -7.45
CA ILE A 87 -8.22 0.64 -7.21
C ILE A 87 -9.74 0.55 -7.07
N THR A 88 -10.41 0.04 -8.11
CA THR A 88 -11.87 0.01 -8.16
C THR A 88 -12.46 -1.12 -7.32
N GLY A 89 -11.91 -2.33 -7.40
CA GLY A 89 -12.42 -3.51 -6.69
C GLY A 89 -12.01 -3.62 -5.21
N GLY A 90 -11.34 -2.61 -4.68
CA GLY A 90 -10.82 -2.60 -3.30
C GLY A 90 -9.50 -3.36 -3.15
N VAL A 91 -8.97 -3.29 -1.93
CA VAL A 91 -7.74 -3.96 -1.48
C VAL A 91 -8.11 -5.06 -0.51
N HIS A 92 -7.55 -6.25 -0.73
CA HIS A 92 -7.82 -7.44 0.08
C HIS A 92 -6.50 -8.08 0.46
N ALA A 93 -6.18 -8.13 1.76
CA ALA A 93 -4.98 -8.79 2.25
C ALA A 93 -5.33 -9.88 3.24
N THR A 94 -4.63 -11.01 3.18
CA THR A 94 -4.81 -12.10 4.15
C THR A 94 -3.46 -12.64 4.59
N ASN A 95 -3.15 -12.45 5.87
CA ASN A 95 -1.87 -12.77 6.51
C ASN A 95 -0.68 -12.21 5.74
N ALA A 96 -0.83 -11.02 5.14
CA ALA A 96 0.26 -10.33 4.47
C ALA A 96 1.37 -10.01 5.49
N ALA A 97 2.61 -9.92 5.00
CA ALA A 97 3.71 -9.44 5.82
C ALA A 97 3.68 -7.92 5.98
N LEU A 98 3.34 -7.19 4.93
CA LEU A 98 3.37 -5.73 4.93
C LEU A 98 2.43 -5.21 3.83
N VAL A 99 1.59 -4.23 4.16
CA VAL A 99 0.75 -3.51 3.20
C VAL A 99 0.95 -2.02 3.38
N GLU A 100 1.66 -1.38 2.45
CA GLU A 100 1.89 0.06 2.40
C GLU A 100 1.21 0.65 1.15
N ILE A 101 0.33 1.64 1.35
CA ILE A 101 -0.42 2.32 0.29
C ILE A 101 -0.47 3.81 0.57
N HIS A 102 0.10 4.59 -0.34
CA HIS A 102 0.11 6.05 -0.29
C HIS A 102 -0.60 6.65 -1.51
N PHE A 103 -1.10 7.88 -1.37
CA PHE A 103 -1.60 8.74 -2.45
C PHE A 103 -2.55 8.05 -3.45
N SER A 104 -3.51 7.28 -2.93
CA SER A 104 -4.33 6.39 -3.75
C SER A 104 -5.84 6.69 -3.65
N THR A 105 -6.57 6.36 -4.72
CA THR A 105 -8.04 6.31 -4.70
C THR A 105 -8.50 4.85 -4.66
N ILE A 106 -9.24 4.47 -3.62
CA ILE A 106 -9.70 3.09 -3.40
C ILE A 106 -11.22 3.08 -3.35
N ASN A 107 -11.88 2.58 -4.40
CA ASN A 107 -13.34 2.64 -4.49
C ASN A 107 -14.04 1.50 -3.75
N GLY A 108 -13.44 0.31 -3.72
CA GLY A 108 -14.07 -0.88 -3.11
C GLY A 108 -13.89 -1.00 -1.60
N GLY A 109 -13.12 -0.10 -0.98
CA GLY A 109 -12.68 -0.21 0.41
C GLY A 109 -11.39 -1.03 0.56
N VAL A 110 -10.98 -1.17 1.82
CA VAL A 110 -9.76 -1.88 2.23
C VAL A 110 -10.14 -2.93 3.27
N ASP A 111 -9.72 -4.18 3.05
CA ASP A 111 -9.92 -5.29 3.98
C ASP A 111 -8.57 -6.00 4.22
N LEU A 112 -8.02 -5.83 5.43
CA LEU A 112 -6.75 -6.41 5.86
C LEU A 112 -7.02 -7.40 6.99
N GLN A 113 -6.75 -8.69 6.75
CA GLN A 113 -7.03 -9.75 7.72
C GLN A 113 -5.74 -10.46 8.10
N GLY A 114 -5.41 -10.48 9.38
CA GLY A 114 -4.22 -11.16 9.88
C GLY A 114 -2.92 -10.41 9.61
N GLY A 115 -1.81 -11.03 10.00
CA GLY A 115 -0.45 -10.60 9.71
C GLY A 115 0.48 -11.82 9.69
N SER A 116 1.74 -11.63 9.32
CA SER A 116 2.74 -12.72 9.32
C SER A 116 3.77 -12.62 10.45
N GLY A 117 3.47 -11.84 11.49
CA GLY A 117 4.36 -11.57 12.61
C GLY A 117 5.21 -10.31 12.42
N PRO A 118 5.93 -9.88 13.48
CA PRO A 118 6.61 -8.57 13.54
C PRO A 118 7.87 -8.42 12.69
N PHE A 119 8.35 -9.50 12.07
CA PHE A 119 9.54 -9.45 11.24
C PHE A 119 9.34 -10.30 9.98
N GLY A 120 9.50 -9.67 8.83
CA GLY A 120 9.42 -10.28 7.51
C GLY A 120 10.77 -10.31 6.81
N ALA A 121 10.76 -10.61 5.51
CA ALA A 121 11.97 -10.71 4.69
C ALA A 121 12.78 -9.39 4.62
N PHE A 122 12.13 -8.25 4.87
CA PHE A 122 12.71 -6.91 4.75
C PHE A 122 12.92 -6.19 6.08
N GLY A 123 12.75 -6.88 7.22
CA GLY A 123 12.86 -6.31 8.55
C GLY A 123 11.51 -6.20 9.25
N PRO A 124 11.30 -5.18 10.11
CA PRO A 124 10.01 -4.92 10.75
C PRO A 124 8.85 -4.87 9.75
N THR A 125 7.74 -5.50 10.11
CA THR A 125 6.52 -5.50 9.30
C THR A 125 5.58 -4.37 9.72
N PHE A 126 4.99 -3.70 8.74
CA PHE A 126 3.99 -2.67 9.03
C PHE A 126 2.83 -2.70 8.04
N ASN A 127 1.67 -2.25 8.51
CA ASN A 127 0.62 -1.81 7.61
C ASN A 127 0.57 -0.29 7.66
N THR A 128 0.44 0.33 6.50
CA THR A 128 0.36 1.77 6.37
C THR A 128 -0.58 2.11 5.23
N VAL A 129 -1.65 2.84 5.51
CA VAL A 129 -2.47 3.45 4.46
C VAL A 129 -2.57 4.95 4.73
N GLU A 130 -2.00 5.76 3.84
CA GLU A 130 -1.93 7.21 4.03
C GLU A 130 -2.31 8.01 2.78
N ASP A 131 -2.72 9.26 3.03
CA ASP A 131 -3.00 10.28 2.02
C ASP A 131 -3.91 9.79 0.89
N SER A 132 -4.87 8.94 1.25
CA SER A 132 -5.70 8.23 0.29
C SER A 132 -7.18 8.59 0.46
N THR A 133 -7.91 8.55 -0.65
CA THR A 133 -9.37 8.60 -0.64
C THR A 133 -9.90 7.18 -0.71
N ILE A 134 -10.67 6.77 0.29
CA ILE A 134 -11.28 5.45 0.38
C ILE A 134 -12.80 5.65 0.28
N ASN A 135 -13.37 5.44 -0.91
CA ASN A 135 -14.82 5.62 -1.11
C ASN A 135 -15.64 4.48 -0.47
N GLY A 136 -14.99 3.37 -0.10
CA GLY A 136 -15.56 2.30 0.70
C GLY A 136 -15.28 2.46 2.21
N GLY A 137 -15.38 1.36 2.95
CA GLY A 137 -14.90 1.30 4.34
C GLY A 137 -13.45 0.80 4.43
N TYR A 138 -12.89 0.90 5.63
CA TYR A 138 -11.63 0.26 6.00
C TYR A 138 -11.92 -0.75 7.11
N ASN A 139 -11.48 -1.98 6.93
CA ASN A 139 -11.59 -3.05 7.92
C ASN A 139 -10.23 -3.70 8.08
N GLU A 140 -9.66 -3.59 9.27
CA GLU A 140 -8.48 -4.34 9.62
C GLU A 140 -8.73 -5.15 10.89
N SER A 141 -8.41 -6.44 10.83
CA SER A 141 -8.51 -7.28 12.01
C SER A 141 -7.46 -8.37 12.09
N GLY A 142 -6.99 -8.62 13.31
CA GLY A 142 -6.08 -9.72 13.62
C GLY A 142 -4.66 -9.51 13.13
N TYR A 143 -4.28 -8.29 12.75
CA TYR A 143 -2.90 -7.98 12.37
C TYR A 143 -1.96 -8.31 13.53
N ASP A 144 -0.91 -9.07 13.21
CA ASP A 144 0.19 -9.41 14.11
C ASP A 144 1.47 -8.97 13.42
N GLY A 145 2.04 -7.86 13.88
CA GLY A 145 3.12 -7.15 13.17
C GLY A 145 3.96 -6.25 14.07
N PHE A 146 4.78 -5.39 13.47
CA PHE A 146 5.66 -4.50 14.23
C PHE A 146 5.02 -3.15 14.54
N TRP A 147 4.44 -2.50 13.52
CA TRP A 147 3.81 -1.18 13.61
C TRP A 147 2.64 -1.09 12.61
N ASN A 148 1.75 -0.12 12.78
CA ASN A 148 0.51 0.00 12.06
C ASN A 148 -0.02 1.43 12.01
N GLY A 149 -0.14 1.96 10.80
CA GLY A 149 -0.46 3.35 10.52
C GLY A 149 -1.66 3.54 9.62
N PHE A 150 -2.51 4.48 9.99
CA PHE A 150 -3.63 4.92 9.17
C PHE A 150 -3.78 6.44 9.28
N PHE A 151 -3.31 7.17 8.27
CA PHE A 151 -3.14 8.62 8.37
C PHE A 151 -3.70 9.41 7.20
N ARG A 152 -4.29 10.58 7.52
CA ARG A 152 -4.65 11.60 6.50
C ARG A 152 -5.57 11.06 5.39
N ASN A 153 -6.35 10.02 5.68
CA ASN A 153 -7.29 9.45 4.73
C ASN A 153 -8.63 10.18 4.76
N ASP A 154 -9.31 10.23 3.62
CA ASP A 154 -10.72 10.59 3.51
C ASP A 154 -11.54 9.32 3.22
N VAL A 155 -12.22 8.81 4.24
CA VAL A 155 -12.92 7.51 4.23
C VAL A 155 -14.42 7.73 4.20
N HIS A 156 -15.08 7.36 3.12
CA HIS A 156 -16.53 7.59 2.96
C HIS A 156 -17.38 6.49 3.60
N GLY A 157 -16.76 5.39 4.05
CA GLY A 157 -17.38 4.32 4.82
C GLY A 157 -17.04 4.35 6.32
N SER A 158 -17.37 3.25 7.00
CA SER A 158 -16.93 3.04 8.39
C SER A 158 -15.53 2.46 8.44
N VAL A 159 -14.81 2.78 9.52
CA VAL A 159 -13.49 2.23 9.86
C VAL A 159 -13.67 1.25 11.02
N THR A 160 -13.14 0.05 10.86
CA THR A 160 -13.11 -0.99 11.89
C THR A 160 -11.68 -1.46 12.06
N PHE A 161 -11.18 -1.42 13.29
CA PHE A 161 -9.80 -1.75 13.63
C PHE A 161 -9.77 -2.61 14.89
N ASN A 162 -9.70 -3.93 14.75
CA ASN A 162 -9.96 -4.84 15.85
C ASN A 162 -8.94 -5.97 16.00
N ASN A 163 -8.59 -6.29 17.24
CA ASN A 163 -7.76 -7.43 17.60
C ASN A 163 -6.37 -7.40 16.96
N ASN A 164 -5.83 -6.21 16.71
CA ASN A 164 -4.50 -6.03 16.14
C ASN A 164 -3.46 -5.95 17.26
N VAL A 165 -2.40 -6.74 17.15
CA VAL A 165 -1.30 -6.79 18.09
C VAL A 165 -0.04 -6.33 17.37
N VAL A 166 0.62 -5.31 17.90
CA VAL A 166 1.90 -4.84 17.38
C VAL A 166 2.96 -4.83 18.47
N VAL A 167 4.21 -5.05 18.07
CA VAL A 167 5.35 -5.09 18.99
C VAL A 167 5.69 -3.70 19.52
N ASP A 168 5.57 -2.68 18.68
CA ASP A 168 5.89 -1.32 19.07
C ASP A 168 4.88 -0.79 20.09
N PRO A 169 5.29 -0.36 21.30
CA PRO A 169 4.37 0.08 22.35
C PRO A 169 3.49 1.28 21.97
N ASP A 170 3.86 2.04 20.95
CA ASP A 170 3.03 3.08 20.35
C ASP A 170 2.54 2.80 18.94
N GLY A 171 2.83 1.63 18.36
CA GLY A 171 2.67 1.42 16.93
C GLY A 171 1.29 1.14 16.40
N ASN A 172 0.21 1.32 17.17
CA ASN A 172 -1.14 1.34 16.59
C ASN A 172 -1.57 2.80 16.48
N GLU A 173 -1.35 3.43 15.33
CA GLU A 173 -1.51 4.87 15.16
C GLU A 173 -2.53 5.19 14.05
N PHE A 174 -3.69 5.69 14.46
CA PHE A 174 -4.81 6.02 13.58
C PHE A 174 -5.18 7.49 13.76
N GLN A 175 -4.69 8.37 12.89
CA GLN A 175 -4.79 9.81 13.13
C GLN A 175 -5.03 10.65 11.87
N THR A 176 -5.53 11.88 12.08
CA THR A 176 -5.70 12.90 11.04
C THR A 176 -6.63 12.45 9.90
N ASN A 177 -7.46 11.43 10.10
CA ASN A 177 -8.40 10.96 9.09
C ASN A 177 -9.71 11.75 9.15
N THR A 178 -10.39 11.85 8.01
CA THR A 178 -11.81 12.20 7.95
C THR A 178 -12.61 10.93 7.67
N ILE A 179 -13.48 10.54 8.59
CA ILE A 179 -14.27 9.31 8.53
C ILE A 179 -15.76 9.68 8.48
N HIS A 180 -16.41 9.41 7.35
CA HIS A 180 -17.83 9.74 7.15
C HIS A 180 -18.78 8.64 7.67
N GLY A 181 -18.24 7.59 8.30
CA GLY A 181 -18.97 6.49 8.93
C GLY A 181 -18.66 6.36 10.43
N ASN A 182 -18.86 5.15 10.97
CA ASN A 182 -18.47 4.83 12.35
C ASN A 182 -16.97 4.53 12.44
N PHE A 183 -16.38 4.77 13.61
CA PHE A 183 -15.02 4.37 13.92
C PHE A 183 -15.01 3.42 15.12
N ASN A 184 -14.73 2.14 14.89
CA ASN A 184 -14.89 1.08 15.89
C ASN A 184 -13.59 0.36 16.16
N CYS A 185 -13.18 0.30 17.43
CA CYS A 185 -11.94 -0.36 17.81
C CYS A 185 -12.05 -1.17 19.09
N PHE A 186 -11.67 -2.44 19.02
CA PHE A 186 -11.74 -3.36 20.14
C PHE A 186 -10.59 -4.35 20.11
N GLY A 187 -10.03 -4.66 21.28
CA GLY A 187 -9.07 -5.75 21.43
C GLY A 187 -7.69 -5.50 20.81
N ASN A 188 -7.38 -4.27 20.38
CA ASN A 188 -6.04 -3.94 19.91
C ASN A 188 -5.08 -3.79 21.08
N ASP A 189 -3.83 -4.21 20.89
CA ASP A 189 -2.75 -4.14 21.88
C ASP A 189 -1.43 -3.72 21.21
N PRO A 190 -0.85 -2.55 21.54
CA PRO A 190 -1.42 -1.49 22.38
C PRO A 190 -2.74 -0.92 21.83
N GLN A 191 -3.46 -0.15 22.66
CA GLN A 191 -4.64 0.56 22.19
C GLN A 191 -4.24 1.58 21.11
N PRO A 192 -5.11 1.87 20.12
CA PRO A 192 -4.86 2.90 19.14
C PRO A 192 -4.58 4.23 19.83
N GLN A 193 -3.51 4.91 19.45
CA GLN A 193 -3.03 6.10 20.13
C GLN A 193 -2.34 7.06 19.18
N PRO A 194 -2.04 8.30 19.65
CA PRO A 194 -1.29 9.24 18.83
C PRO A 194 0.15 8.89 18.51
N GLY A 195 0.79 8.06 19.34
CA GLY A 195 2.20 7.72 19.20
C GLY A 195 3.12 8.92 19.05
N ASP A 196 4.14 8.78 18.21
CA ASP A 196 5.15 9.81 17.93
C ASP A 196 4.97 10.48 16.56
N SER A 197 4.01 10.02 15.74
CA SER A 197 3.68 10.62 14.44
C SER A 197 3.20 12.08 14.54
N GLY A 198 2.69 12.49 15.70
CA GLY A 198 2.30 13.87 15.97
C GLY A 198 1.08 14.34 15.18
N GLY A 199 0.26 13.41 14.70
CA GLY A 199 -0.98 13.69 13.99
C GLY A 199 -2.06 14.32 14.88
N SER A 200 -3.06 14.92 14.22
CA SER A 200 -4.25 15.46 14.89
C SER A 200 -5.32 14.39 15.11
N PRO A 201 -6.28 14.62 16.01
CA PRO A 201 -7.39 13.68 16.17
C PRO A 201 -8.19 13.45 14.89
N ASN A 202 -8.83 12.28 14.77
CA ASN A 202 -9.70 11.99 13.64
C ASN A 202 -10.97 12.87 13.69
N HIS A 203 -11.51 13.17 12.51
CA HIS A 203 -12.82 13.78 12.37
C HIS A 203 -13.83 12.72 11.93
N VAL A 204 -14.66 12.25 12.87
CA VAL A 204 -15.66 11.19 12.64
C VAL A 204 -17.07 11.78 12.64
N THR A 205 -17.84 11.55 11.58
CA THR A 205 -19.25 12.03 11.51
C THR A 205 -20.26 11.03 12.09
N GLY A 206 -19.87 9.75 12.20
CA GLY A 206 -20.65 8.70 12.83
C GLY A 206 -20.34 8.53 14.32
N ARG A 207 -20.44 7.29 14.81
CA ARG A 207 -20.14 6.95 16.20
C ARG A 207 -18.73 6.40 16.33
N GLU A 208 -18.02 6.89 17.33
CA GLU A 208 -16.80 6.28 17.83
C GLU A 208 -17.12 5.25 18.92
N THR A 209 -16.47 4.09 18.89
CA THR A 209 -16.65 3.04 19.90
C THR A 209 -15.36 2.37 20.33
N GLY A 210 -15.35 1.89 21.58
CA GLY A 210 -14.26 1.14 22.17
C GLY A 210 -13.00 1.99 22.36
N GLN A 211 -11.86 1.49 21.88
CA GLN A 211 -10.54 2.09 22.09
C GLN A 211 -10.29 3.34 21.23
N CYS A 212 -11.16 3.62 20.25
CA CYS A 212 -11.00 4.77 19.33
C CYS A 212 -11.90 5.96 19.68
N VAL A 213 -12.50 5.99 20.88
CA VAL A 213 -13.27 7.15 21.33
C VAL A 213 -12.32 8.29 21.67
N GLY A 214 -12.48 9.42 20.96
CA GLY A 214 -11.68 10.64 21.13
C GLY A 214 -10.29 10.58 20.50
N LEU A 215 -10.04 9.58 19.63
CA LEU A 215 -8.80 9.44 18.86
C LEU A 215 -8.90 10.19 17.55
#